data_AF-A0AAV8WT52-F1
#
_entry.id   AF-A0AAV8WT52-F1
#
_cell.length_a   1.000
_cell.length_b   1.000
_cell.length_c   1.000
_cell.angle_alpha   90.00
_cell.angle_beta   90.00
_cell.angle_gamma   90.00
#
_symmetry.space_group_name_H-M   'P 1'
#
loop_
_entity.id
_entity.type
_entity.pdbx_description
1 polymer ?
#
loop_
_entity_poly.entity_id
_entity_poly.type
_entity_poly.pdbx_seq_one_letter_code
_entity_poly.pdbx_strand_id
1 'polypeptide(L)'
;MYNFSTILLILFSVSFSSSEGKVYGRCEFARHLLKHGVPKWQIPTWTCIARHESEYDTTKINHNTGDHGILQISQLYWCSNNNQPGKACKKTCSKFRDNYIGDDIACAKKNLQ
;
A
#
# COMPACT_ATOMS: atom_id res chain seq x y z
N MET A 1 40.14 4.03 4.40
CA MET A 1 40.11 5.23 3.54
C MET A 1 39.18 4.92 2.38
N TYR A 2 37.91 5.33 2.45
CA TYR A 2 36.96 5.06 1.36
C TYR A 2 37.39 5.87 0.13
N ASN A 3 37.56 5.19 -1.00
CA ASN A 3 37.97 5.81 -2.26
C ASN A 3 36.86 6.79 -2.70
N PHE A 4 37.21 7.96 -3.22
CA PHE A 4 36.25 8.93 -3.73
C PHE A 4 35.28 8.29 -4.74
N SER A 5 35.79 7.36 -5.55
CA SER A 5 35.00 6.54 -6.48
C SER A 5 33.98 5.63 -5.77
N THR A 6 34.35 5.01 -4.63
CA THR A 6 33.42 4.20 -3.83
C THR A 6 32.35 5.05 -3.13
N ILE A 7 32.65 6.28 -2.74
CA ILE A 7 31.66 7.22 -2.16
C ILE A 7 30.65 7.65 -3.24
N LEU A 8 31.13 7.94 -4.45
CA LEU A 8 30.29 8.34 -5.58
C LEU A 8 29.33 7.21 -6.02
N LEU A 9 29.81 5.95 -6.00
CA LEU A 9 28.99 4.76 -6.28
C LEU A 9 27.90 4.51 -5.22
N ILE A 10 28.17 4.83 -3.95
CA ILE A 10 27.17 4.73 -2.86
C ILE A 10 26.12 5.86 -2.98
N LEU A 11 26.52 7.07 -3.39
CA LEU A 11 25.60 8.18 -3.58
C LEU A 11 24.64 7.96 -4.77
N PHE A 12 25.11 7.30 -5.84
CA PHE A 12 24.28 6.99 -7.01
C PHE A 12 23.31 5.83 -6.77
N SER A 13 23.58 4.93 -5.81
CA SER A 13 22.71 3.80 -5.49
C SER A 13 21.55 4.14 -4.55
N VAL A 14 21.58 5.31 -3.90
CA VAL A 14 20.41 5.85 -3.17
C VAL A 14 19.51 6.58 -4.16
N SER A 15 18.98 5.85 -5.14
CA SER A 15 17.82 6.32 -5.91
C SER A 15 16.67 6.52 -4.93
N PHE A 16 16.39 7.77 -4.59
CA PHE A 16 15.19 8.17 -3.86
C PHE A 16 13.98 7.61 -4.64
N SER A 17 13.45 6.47 -4.21
CA SER A 17 12.16 6.00 -4.70
C SER A 17 11.13 6.93 -4.07
N SER A 18 10.80 8.02 -4.77
CA SER A 18 9.62 8.81 -4.46
C SER A 18 8.44 7.85 -4.51
N SER A 19 7.94 7.51 -3.32
CA SER A 19 6.68 6.79 -3.11
C SER A 19 5.55 7.71 -3.56
N GLU A 20 5.37 7.78 -4.87
CA GLU A 20 4.32 8.57 -5.48
C GLU A 20 3.01 7.78 -5.38
N GLY A 21 1.97 8.42 -4.90
CA GLY A 21 0.64 7.84 -4.89
C GLY A 21 0.08 7.62 -6.29
N LYS A 22 -0.93 6.77 -6.43
CA LYS A 22 -1.49 6.39 -7.73
C LYS A 22 -2.99 6.15 -7.69
N VAL A 23 -3.70 6.59 -8.72
CA VAL A 23 -5.07 6.15 -9.01
C VAL A 23 -5.00 4.98 -10.00
N TYR A 24 -5.46 3.81 -9.57
CA TYR A 24 -5.46 2.60 -10.41
C TYR A 24 -6.67 2.53 -11.34
N GLY A 25 -6.47 2.01 -12.55
CA GLY A 25 -7.60 1.60 -13.39
C GLY A 25 -8.29 0.35 -12.81
N ARG A 26 -9.62 0.22 -12.96
CA ARG A 26 -10.39 -0.95 -12.47
C ARG A 26 -9.77 -2.29 -12.86
N CYS A 27 -9.48 -2.48 -14.15
CA CYS A 27 -8.90 -3.73 -14.65
C CYS A 27 -7.43 -3.89 -14.27
N GLU A 28 -6.70 -2.78 -14.09
CA GLU A 28 -5.33 -2.81 -13.61
C GLU A 28 -5.26 -3.30 -12.16
N PHE A 29 -6.11 -2.74 -11.28
CA PHE A 29 -6.28 -3.20 -9.91
C PHE A 29 -6.65 -4.69 -9.85
N ALA A 30 -7.63 -5.14 -10.67
CA ALA A 30 -8.01 -6.54 -10.77
C ALA A 30 -6.85 -7.47 -11.17
N ARG A 31 -5.98 -7.05 -12.10
CA ARG A 31 -4.77 -7.81 -12.47
C ARG A 31 -3.79 -7.89 -11.30
N HIS A 32 -3.63 -6.81 -10.55
CA HIS A 32 -2.78 -6.80 -9.35
C HIS A 32 -3.32 -7.72 -8.25
N LEU A 33 -4.64 -7.76 -8.02
CA LEU A 33 -5.26 -8.68 -7.07
C LEU A 33 -4.96 -10.15 -7.44
N LEU A 34 -5.13 -10.52 -8.72
CA LEU A 34 -4.77 -11.86 -9.21
C LEU A 34 -3.28 -12.16 -9.00
N LYS A 35 -2.40 -11.20 -9.35
CA LYS A 35 -0.95 -11.32 -9.18
C LYS A 35 -0.54 -11.56 -7.71
N HIS A 36 -1.28 -11.01 -6.75
CA HIS A 36 -1.04 -11.18 -5.31
C HIS A 36 -1.87 -12.30 -4.67
N GLY A 37 -2.43 -13.19 -5.49
CA GLY A 37 -3.08 -14.42 -5.02
C GLY A 37 -4.42 -14.19 -4.34
N VAL A 38 -5.18 -13.19 -4.78
CA VAL A 38 -6.62 -13.11 -4.48
C VAL A 38 -7.35 -14.09 -5.41
N PRO A 39 -8.21 -14.99 -4.89
CA PRO A 39 -8.95 -15.93 -5.73
C PRO A 39 -9.79 -15.22 -6.78
N LYS A 40 -9.84 -15.75 -8.01
CA LYS A 40 -10.56 -15.14 -9.14
C LYS A 40 -12.03 -14.80 -8.80
N TRP A 41 -12.69 -15.63 -8.01
CA TRP A 41 -14.08 -15.45 -7.59
C TRP A 41 -14.28 -14.28 -6.61
N GLN A 42 -13.23 -13.84 -5.89
CA GLN A 42 -13.29 -12.68 -4.99
C GLN A 42 -12.97 -11.35 -5.69
N ILE A 43 -12.34 -11.37 -6.87
CA ILE A 43 -11.92 -10.17 -7.59
C ILE A 43 -13.04 -9.13 -7.74
N PRO A 44 -14.29 -9.49 -8.08
CA PRO A 44 -15.38 -8.52 -8.17
C PRO A 44 -15.64 -7.79 -6.84
N THR A 45 -15.62 -8.51 -5.71
CA THR A 45 -15.83 -7.94 -4.38
C THR A 45 -14.72 -6.96 -4.00
N TRP A 46 -13.46 -7.37 -4.15
CA TRP A 46 -12.31 -6.47 -3.88
C TRP A 46 -12.32 -5.22 -4.76
N THR A 47 -12.69 -5.39 -6.03
CA THR A 47 -12.79 -4.27 -6.98
C THR A 47 -13.94 -3.32 -6.64
N CYS A 48 -15.04 -3.85 -6.07
CA CYS A 48 -16.16 -3.06 -5.56
C CYS A 48 -15.74 -2.26 -4.32
N ILE A 49 -15.08 -2.90 -3.36
CA ILE A 49 -14.56 -2.27 -2.15
C ILE A 49 -13.65 -1.09 -2.53
N ALA A 50 -12.60 -1.34 -3.32
CA ALA A 50 -11.67 -0.28 -3.71
C ALA A 50 -12.36 0.89 -4.46
N ARG A 51 -13.42 0.62 -5.23
CA ARG A 51 -14.19 1.68 -5.89
C ARG A 51 -14.88 2.59 -4.89
N HIS A 52 -15.60 2.00 -3.93
CA HIS A 52 -16.47 2.74 -3.02
C HIS A 52 -15.70 3.36 -1.84
N GLU A 53 -14.58 2.75 -1.46
CA GLU A 53 -13.74 3.23 -0.37
C GLU A 53 -12.79 4.37 -0.78
N SER A 54 -12.24 4.31 -1.99
CA SER A 54 -11.15 5.21 -2.39
C SER A 54 -11.19 5.70 -3.83
N GLU A 55 -12.14 5.25 -4.65
CA GLU A 55 -12.12 5.46 -6.10
C GLU A 55 -10.81 4.96 -6.76
N TYR A 56 -10.23 3.90 -6.20
CA TYR A 56 -8.94 3.32 -6.60
C TYR A 56 -7.71 4.20 -6.34
N ASP A 57 -7.84 5.26 -5.56
CA ASP A 57 -6.76 6.17 -5.20
C ASP A 57 -5.97 5.64 -3.99
N THR A 58 -4.69 5.33 -4.18
CA THR A 58 -3.83 4.87 -3.08
C THR A 58 -3.50 5.98 -2.09
N THR A 59 -3.68 7.26 -2.42
CA THR A 59 -3.39 8.36 -1.48
C THR A 59 -4.53 8.68 -0.52
N LYS A 60 -5.70 8.07 -0.70
CA LYS A 60 -6.92 8.44 0.02
C LYS A 60 -6.75 8.29 1.53
N ILE A 61 -7.16 9.31 2.27
CA ILE A 61 -7.21 9.29 3.74
C ILE A 61 -8.61 9.70 4.19
N ASN A 62 -9.24 8.88 5.01
CA ASN A 62 -10.40 9.29 5.78
C ASN A 62 -9.94 9.77 7.16
N HIS A 63 -9.83 11.09 7.33
CA HIS A 63 -9.38 11.69 8.58
C HIS A 63 -10.35 11.51 9.75
N ASN A 64 -11.64 11.28 9.47
CA ASN A 64 -12.65 11.11 10.50
C ASN A 64 -12.55 9.74 11.17
N THR A 65 -12.29 8.69 10.41
CA THR A 65 -12.20 7.30 10.89
C THR A 65 -10.75 6.80 11.04
N GLY A 66 -9.80 7.48 10.41
CA GLY A 66 -8.39 7.11 10.42
C GLY A 66 -8.05 5.97 9.45
N ASP A 67 -8.70 5.92 8.30
CA ASP A 67 -8.50 4.87 7.30
C ASP A 67 -7.62 5.35 6.14
N HIS A 68 -6.78 4.43 5.63
CA HIS A 68 -5.69 4.77 4.71
C HIS A 68 -5.72 3.92 3.44
N GLY A 69 -5.48 4.58 2.32
CA GLY A 69 -5.13 3.90 1.09
C GLY A 69 -6.31 3.39 0.28
N ILE A 70 -5.96 2.62 -0.74
CA ILE A 70 -6.90 2.11 -1.75
C ILE A 70 -7.97 1.17 -1.15
N LEU A 71 -7.66 0.53 -0.02
CA LEU A 71 -8.56 -0.37 0.71
C LEU A 71 -9.02 0.17 2.07
N GLN A 72 -8.77 1.46 2.35
CA GLN A 72 -9.16 2.13 3.60
C GLN A 72 -8.80 1.30 4.85
N ILE A 73 -7.50 0.95 4.96
CA ILE A 73 -6.96 0.17 6.07
C ILE A 73 -6.90 1.03 7.33
N SER A 74 -7.61 0.60 8.38
CA SER A 74 -7.73 1.39 9.61
C SER A 74 -6.45 1.46 10.44
N GLN A 75 -6.09 2.70 10.79
CA GLN A 75 -5.02 2.96 11.74
C GLN A 75 -5.37 2.55 13.16
N LEU A 76 -6.61 2.22 13.48
CA LEU A 76 -7.00 1.77 14.82
C LEU A 76 -6.53 0.34 15.10
N TYR A 77 -6.53 -0.52 14.08
CA TYR A 77 -6.32 -1.97 14.25
C TYR A 77 -5.20 -2.56 13.40
N TRP A 78 -4.90 -1.98 12.24
CA TRP A 78 -4.12 -2.66 11.20
C TRP A 78 -2.74 -2.05 10.98
N CYS A 79 -2.62 -0.71 11.01
CA CYS A 79 -1.36 0.00 10.85
C CYS A 79 -1.05 0.99 11.98
N SER A 80 0.21 1.37 12.10
CA SER A 80 0.67 2.41 13.01
C SER A 80 0.75 3.76 12.29
N ASN A 81 0.08 4.80 12.80
CA ASN A 81 0.18 6.15 12.26
C ASN A 81 1.46 6.91 12.72
N ASN A 82 2.30 6.25 13.52
CA ASN A 82 3.57 6.80 13.98
C ASN A 82 4.70 6.35 13.03
N ASN A 83 5.92 6.86 13.25
CA ASN A 83 7.10 6.48 12.46
C ASN A 83 7.62 5.05 12.72
N GLN A 84 6.92 4.26 13.53
CA GLN A 84 7.30 2.89 13.89
C GLN A 84 6.25 1.89 13.39
N PRO A 85 6.64 0.81 12.70
CA PRO A 85 5.71 -0.24 12.28
C PRO A 85 5.00 -0.89 13.47
N GLY A 86 3.73 -1.27 13.30
CA GLY A 86 2.98 -1.91 14.39
C GLY A 86 1.64 -2.48 13.96
N LYS A 87 0.88 -2.91 14.98
CA LYS A 87 -0.46 -3.52 14.86
C LYS A 87 -0.49 -4.80 14.01
N ALA A 88 -1.68 -5.26 13.63
CA ALA A 88 -1.86 -6.56 12.99
C ALA A 88 -1.09 -6.71 11.65
N CYS A 89 -0.89 -5.61 10.91
CA CYS A 89 -0.11 -5.65 9.66
C CYS A 89 1.37 -5.37 9.84
N LYS A 90 1.84 -5.00 11.05
CA LYS A 90 3.26 -4.71 11.35
C LYS A 90 3.87 -3.69 10.38
N LYS A 91 3.11 -2.64 10.06
CA LYS A 91 3.43 -1.61 9.06
C LYS A 91 3.08 -0.22 9.58
N THR A 92 3.73 0.80 9.03
CA THR A 92 3.28 2.20 9.17
C THR A 92 2.15 2.46 8.18
N CYS A 93 1.18 3.31 8.52
CA CYS A 93 0.04 3.61 7.63
C CYS A 93 0.47 4.30 6.34
N SER A 94 1.63 4.97 6.32
CA SER A 94 2.23 5.54 5.10
C SER A 94 2.53 4.49 4.02
N LYS A 95 2.75 3.22 4.39
CA LYS A 95 2.97 2.14 3.43
C LYS A 95 1.74 1.76 2.64
N PHE A 96 0.55 2.02 3.19
CA PHE A 96 -0.70 1.83 2.47
C PHE A 96 -1.10 3.07 1.66
N ARG A 97 -0.19 4.06 1.53
CA ARG A 97 -0.42 5.29 0.77
C ARG A 97 0.58 5.51 -0.36
N ASP A 98 1.34 4.48 -0.69
CA ASP A 98 2.30 4.48 -1.79
C ASP A 98 1.68 3.85 -3.06
N ASN A 99 2.46 3.71 -4.13
CA ASN A 99 1.99 3.05 -5.35
C ASN A 99 2.08 1.52 -5.28
N TYR A 100 2.68 0.93 -4.25
CA TYR A 100 2.87 -0.50 -4.14
C TYR A 100 1.71 -1.14 -3.35
N ILE A 101 0.62 -1.47 -4.05
CA ILE A 101 -0.57 -2.08 -3.41
C ILE A 101 -0.40 -3.53 -2.91
N GLY A 102 0.81 -4.09 -2.96
CA GLY A 102 1.05 -5.48 -2.61
C GLY A 102 0.93 -5.74 -1.11
N ASP A 103 1.39 -4.80 -0.28
CA ASP A 103 1.21 -4.90 1.17
C ASP A 103 -0.18 -4.46 1.64
N ASP A 104 -0.89 -3.60 0.91
CA ASP A 104 -2.32 -3.35 1.11
C ASP A 104 -3.13 -4.65 0.98
N ILE A 105 -2.94 -5.37 -0.15
CA ILE A 105 -3.63 -6.63 -0.42
C ILE A 105 -3.27 -7.68 0.64
N ALA A 106 -2.00 -7.78 1.01
CA ALA A 106 -1.55 -8.72 2.03
C ALA A 106 -2.13 -8.41 3.41
N CYS A 107 -2.27 -7.14 3.76
CA CYS A 107 -2.89 -6.70 5.01
C CYS A 107 -4.40 -7.01 5.02
N ALA A 108 -5.13 -6.59 3.98
CA ALA A 108 -6.58 -6.81 3.88
C ALA A 108 -6.97 -8.29 3.83
N LYS A 109 -6.12 -9.17 3.27
CA LYS A 109 -6.35 -10.62 3.30
C LYS A 109 -6.42 -11.19 4.71
N LYS A 110 -5.77 -10.57 5.71
CA LYS A 110 -5.88 -10.98 7.11
C LYS A 110 -7.26 -10.74 7.71
N ASN A 111 -8.07 -9.88 7.08
CA ASN A 111 -9.41 -9.51 7.55
C ASN A 111 -10.51 -10.38 6.92
N LEU A 112 -10.20 -11.06 5.81
CA LEU A 112 -11.13 -11.84 4.99
C LEU A 112 -10.95 -13.35 5.14
N GLN A 113 -10.21 -13.77 6.17
CA GLN A 113 -10.07 -15.15 6.63
C GLN A 113 -10.80 -15.32 7.95
#